data_AF-A0A6A4RA20-F1
#
_entry.id   AF-A0A6A4RA20-F1
#
_cell.length_a   1.000
_cell.length_b   1.000
_cell.length_c   1.000
_cell.angle_alpha   90.00
_cell.angle_beta   90.00
_cell.angle_gamma   90.00
#
_symmetry.space_group_name_H-M   'P 1'
#
loop_
_entity.id
_entity.type
_entity.pdbx_description
1 polymer ?
#
loop_
_entity_poly.entity_id
_entity_poly.type
_entity_poly.pdbx_seq_one_letter_code
_entity_poly.pdbx_strand_id
1 'polypeptide(L)'
;MNADIGPFAFVLMPFDDNFKDVYNFGIKQACADAGIVAERVDEQVFSETILERIYRQIENADIIIAEMTGQNANVFYEVGYSHAKGKLCIMATQSASDIPFDLKQHPHIIYDGTASDLREKISTWLDWAKQKVIERKTQTLTVEARHIGASLEKTEYSHTGTFELILKLRNRTNRRSPELESIFVQVLSSWTVQAHGKDCPYELVEDNKSKRVLLTPSIKRIGPDAFSEERISLKRQFWNTWDGHEEKEAYKISGTIFIEIMTSEGTLRFETPMKVTFEDIPF
;
A
#
# COMPACT_ATOMS: atom_id res chain seq x y z
N MET A 1 6.28 -16.81 -23.07
CA MET A 1 5.99 -15.37 -22.89
C MET A 1 4.64 -15.29 -22.21
N ASN A 2 4.59 -15.04 -20.90
CA ASN A 2 3.34 -14.63 -20.28
C ASN A 2 3.14 -13.18 -20.71
N ALA A 3 2.16 -12.90 -21.56
CA ALA A 3 1.72 -11.54 -21.76
C ALA A 3 1.23 -11.04 -20.39
N ASP A 4 1.83 -9.97 -19.85
CA ASP A 4 1.25 -9.26 -18.72
C ASP A 4 -0.09 -8.69 -19.19
N ILE A 5 -1.16 -9.44 -18.94
CA ILE A 5 -2.52 -8.97 -19.17
C ILE A 5 -2.73 -7.83 -18.18
N GLY A 6 -2.98 -6.63 -18.70
CA GLY A 6 -3.26 -5.44 -17.90
C GLY A 6 -4.48 -5.63 -16.99
N PRO A 7 -4.74 -4.71 -16.04
CA PRO A 7 -5.89 -4.81 -15.14
C PRO A 7 -7.20 -5.07 -15.88
N PHE A 8 -8.08 -5.87 -15.29
CA PHE A 8 -9.39 -6.14 -15.85
C PHE A 8 -10.43 -5.15 -15.30
N ALA A 9 -11.08 -4.41 -16.19
CA ALA A 9 -12.21 -3.54 -15.89
C ALA A 9 -13.52 -4.17 -16.37
N PHE A 10 -14.47 -4.32 -15.46
CA PHE A 10 -15.81 -4.75 -15.82
C PHE A 10 -16.75 -3.54 -15.89
N VAL A 11 -17.43 -3.41 -17.03
CA VAL A 11 -18.28 -2.25 -17.33
C VAL A 11 -19.75 -2.59 -17.04
N LEU A 12 -20.31 -1.88 -16.07
CA LEU A 12 -21.72 -1.92 -15.69
C LEU A 12 -22.44 -0.80 -16.42
N MET A 13 -23.38 -1.13 -17.28
CA MET A 13 -24.10 -0.12 -18.06
C MET A 13 -25.47 -0.62 -18.53
N PRO A 14 -26.43 0.30 -18.79
CA PRO A 14 -27.68 -0.07 -19.43
C PRO A 14 -27.47 -0.71 -20.80
N PHE A 15 -28.26 -1.74 -21.12
CA PHE A 15 -28.33 -2.32 -22.47
C PHE A 15 -29.24 -1.45 -23.35
N ASP A 16 -28.78 -0.25 -23.69
CA ASP A 16 -29.44 0.66 -24.61
C ASP A 16 -28.46 1.07 -25.72
N ASP A 17 -28.95 1.04 -26.95
CA ASP A 17 -28.22 1.40 -28.15
C ASP A 17 -27.63 2.82 -28.10
N ASN A 18 -28.27 3.72 -27.35
CA ASN A 18 -27.81 5.08 -27.12
C ASN A 18 -26.43 5.14 -26.42
N PHE A 19 -26.03 4.09 -25.70
CA PHE A 19 -24.72 4.03 -25.04
C PHE A 19 -23.66 3.25 -25.83
N LYS A 20 -23.96 2.79 -27.06
CA LYS A 20 -22.97 2.04 -27.88
C LYS A 20 -21.70 2.84 -28.11
N ASP A 21 -21.82 4.12 -28.47
CA ASP A 21 -20.65 4.95 -28.73
C ASP A 21 -19.91 5.32 -27.45
N VAL A 22 -20.67 5.64 -26.39
CA VAL A 22 -20.13 5.90 -25.05
C VAL A 22 -19.30 4.71 -24.57
N TYR A 23 -19.78 3.49 -24.80
CA TYR A 23 -19.04 2.28 -24.44
C TYR A 23 -17.82 2.05 -25.33
N ASN A 24 -18.00 1.99 -26.66
CA ASN A 24 -16.94 1.58 -27.57
C ASN A 24 -15.83 2.63 -27.69
N PHE A 25 -16.20 3.90 -27.86
CA PHE A 25 -15.27 5.00 -28.10
C PHE A 25 -14.94 5.80 -26.85
N GLY A 26 -15.82 5.81 -25.85
CA GLY A 26 -15.57 6.44 -24.56
C GLY A 26 -14.76 5.53 -23.64
N ILE A 27 -15.42 4.48 -23.13
CA ILE A 27 -14.87 3.63 -22.07
C ILE A 27 -13.80 2.67 -22.60
N LYS A 28 -14.13 1.87 -23.62
CA LYS A 28 -13.27 0.77 -24.09
C LYS A 28 -11.96 1.27 -24.69
N GLN A 29 -12.02 2.34 -25.49
CA GLN A 29 -10.82 3.00 -26.01
C GLN A 29 -9.98 3.66 -24.91
N ALA A 30 -10.58 4.39 -23.96
CA ALA A 30 -9.84 4.97 -22.84
C ALA A 30 -9.12 3.89 -22.01
N CYS A 31 -9.80 2.76 -21.75
CA CYS A 31 -9.19 1.62 -21.06
C CYS A 31 -8.03 1.02 -21.87
N ALA A 32 -8.21 0.83 -23.18
CA ALA A 32 -7.16 0.31 -24.04
C ALA A 32 -5.92 1.23 -24.07
N ASP A 33 -6.11 2.56 -24.14
CA ASP A 33 -5.04 3.55 -24.06
C ASP A 33 -4.28 3.46 -22.73
N ALA A 34 -5.00 3.20 -21.63
CA ALA A 34 -4.43 2.98 -20.30
C ALA A 34 -3.84 1.57 -20.10
N GLY A 35 -3.93 0.67 -21.09
CA GLY A 35 -3.52 -0.72 -20.97
C GLY A 35 -4.36 -1.53 -19.97
N ILE A 36 -5.65 -1.25 -19.91
CA ILE A 36 -6.68 -1.93 -19.11
C ILE A 36 -7.60 -2.69 -20.07
N VAL A 37 -7.91 -3.95 -19.77
CA VAL A 37 -8.86 -4.74 -20.56
C VAL A 37 -10.26 -4.46 -20.05
N ALA A 38 -11.12 -3.85 -20.87
CA ALA A 38 -12.49 -3.52 -20.50
C ALA A 38 -13.50 -4.39 -21.25
N GLU A 39 -14.41 -5.02 -20.51
CA GLU A 39 -15.46 -5.88 -21.08
C GLU A 39 -16.82 -5.60 -20.43
N ARG A 40 -17.87 -5.90 -21.20
CA ARG A 40 -19.25 -6.01 -20.71
C ARG A 40 -19.69 -7.47 -20.73
N VAL A 41 -20.75 -7.76 -19.99
CA VAL A 41 -21.30 -9.12 -19.91
C VAL A 41 -21.77 -9.68 -21.26
N ASP A 42 -22.25 -8.84 -22.18
CA ASP A 42 -22.79 -9.24 -23.49
C ASP A 42 -21.72 -9.52 -24.56
N GLU A 43 -20.45 -9.23 -24.30
CA GLU A 43 -19.35 -9.49 -25.24
C GLU A 43 -18.81 -10.93 -25.16
N GLN A 44 -19.36 -11.76 -24.26
CA GLN A 44 -18.83 -13.08 -23.97
C GLN A 44 -19.88 -14.15 -24.14
N VAL A 45 -19.48 -15.28 -24.74
CA VAL A 45 -20.34 -16.48 -24.86
C VAL A 45 -20.21 -17.30 -23.58
N PHE A 46 -21.33 -17.64 -22.93
CA PHE A 46 -21.35 -18.42 -21.70
C PHE A 46 -22.58 -19.34 -21.60
N SER A 47 -22.48 -20.40 -20.79
CA SER A 47 -23.55 -21.39 -20.54
C SER A 47 -24.25 -21.23 -19.19
N GLU A 48 -23.76 -20.32 -18.34
CA GLU A 48 -24.30 -19.98 -17.01
C GLU A 48 -25.39 -18.89 -17.09
N THR A 49 -26.10 -18.59 -15.99
CA THR A 49 -27.10 -17.50 -16.02
C THR A 49 -26.42 -16.13 -16.11
N ILE A 50 -27.12 -15.14 -16.68
CA ILE A 50 -26.59 -13.77 -16.81
C ILE A 50 -26.19 -13.18 -15.45
N LEU A 51 -26.95 -13.47 -14.40
CA LEU A 51 -26.72 -12.94 -13.06
C LEU A 51 -25.48 -13.57 -12.40
N GLU A 52 -25.34 -14.89 -12.49
CA GLU A 52 -24.14 -15.59 -12.02
C GLU A 52 -22.89 -15.09 -12.74
N ARG A 53 -23.01 -14.83 -14.05
CA ARG A 53 -21.92 -14.26 -14.84
C ARG A 53 -21.53 -12.87 -14.35
N ILE A 54 -22.50 -11.98 -14.11
CA ILE A 54 -22.26 -10.63 -13.59
C ILE A 54 -21.52 -10.70 -12.24
N TYR A 55 -21.98 -11.53 -11.30
CA TYR A 55 -21.30 -11.68 -10.02
C TYR A 55 -19.87 -12.17 -10.16
N ARG A 56 -19.66 -13.18 -11.00
CA ARG A 56 -18.32 -13.71 -11.26
C ARG A 56 -17.41 -12.66 -11.91
N GLN A 57 -17.94 -11.86 -12.84
CA GLN A 57 -17.16 -10.80 -13.48
C GLN A 57 -16.82 -9.67 -12.51
N ILE A 58 -17.77 -9.25 -11.66
CA ILE A 58 -17.49 -8.29 -10.58
C ILE A 58 -16.41 -8.84 -9.64
N GLU A 59 -16.49 -10.12 -9.27
CA GLU A 59 -15.49 -10.76 -8.41
C GLU A 59 -14.10 -10.84 -9.06
N ASN A 60 -14.02 -11.03 -10.37
CA ASN A 60 -12.75 -11.08 -11.10
C ASN A 60 -12.20 -9.70 -11.47
N ALA A 61 -13.06 -8.67 -11.53
CA ALA A 61 -12.67 -7.32 -11.92
C ALA A 61 -11.69 -6.70 -10.91
N ASP A 62 -10.63 -6.08 -11.43
CA ASP A 62 -9.76 -5.18 -10.68
C ASP A 62 -10.43 -3.81 -10.49
N ILE A 63 -11.17 -3.37 -11.52
CA ILE A 63 -11.83 -2.06 -11.62
C ILE A 63 -13.29 -2.27 -12.07
N ILE A 64 -14.21 -1.52 -11.48
CA ILE A 64 -15.59 -1.42 -11.94
C ILE A 64 -15.78 -0.05 -12.57
N ILE A 65 -16.32 0.00 -13.78
CA ILE A 65 -16.73 1.24 -14.44
C ILE A 65 -18.25 1.20 -14.57
N ALA A 66 -18.95 2.14 -13.94
CA ALA A 66 -20.41 2.14 -13.90
C ALA A 66 -21.00 3.38 -14.59
N GLU A 67 -21.86 3.16 -15.58
CA GLU A 67 -22.63 4.19 -16.27
C GLU A 67 -23.98 4.35 -15.56
N MET A 68 -24.14 5.48 -14.87
CA MET A 68 -25.23 5.73 -13.92
C MET A 68 -26.38 6.57 -14.51
N THR A 69 -26.32 6.92 -15.79
CA THR A 69 -27.27 7.83 -16.42
C THR A 69 -28.67 7.22 -16.43
N GLY A 70 -29.68 8.05 -16.15
CA GLY A 70 -31.08 7.61 -16.17
C GLY A 70 -31.47 6.66 -15.04
N GLN A 71 -30.62 6.53 -14.02
CA GLN A 71 -30.92 5.82 -12.78
C GLN A 71 -31.31 4.34 -12.96
N ASN A 72 -30.58 3.60 -13.80
CA ASN A 72 -30.87 2.20 -14.05
C ASN A 72 -30.76 1.35 -12.77
N ALA A 73 -31.86 0.72 -12.36
CA ALA A 73 -31.93 -0.07 -11.12
C ALA A 73 -30.95 -1.25 -11.08
N ASN A 74 -30.68 -1.89 -12.23
CA ASN A 74 -29.74 -3.01 -12.30
C ASN A 74 -28.31 -2.53 -12.09
N VAL A 75 -27.92 -1.42 -12.73
CA VAL A 75 -26.58 -0.85 -12.54
C VAL A 75 -26.37 -0.43 -11.08
N PHE A 76 -27.37 0.18 -10.43
CA PHE A 76 -27.27 0.48 -9.00
C PHE A 76 -27.08 -0.75 -8.14
N TYR A 77 -27.83 -1.82 -8.43
CA TYR A 77 -27.70 -3.08 -7.72
C TYR A 77 -26.28 -3.66 -7.85
N GLU A 78 -25.72 -3.65 -9.06
CA GLU A 78 -24.37 -4.14 -9.36
C GLU A 78 -23.27 -3.27 -8.72
N VAL A 79 -23.44 -1.95 -8.69
CA VAL A 79 -22.56 -1.03 -7.97
C VAL A 79 -22.59 -1.30 -6.47
N GLY A 80 -23.78 -1.49 -5.89
CA GLY A 80 -23.94 -1.86 -4.48
C GLY A 80 -23.23 -3.16 -4.13
N TYR A 81 -23.39 -4.19 -4.98
CA TYR A 81 -22.67 -5.45 -4.84
C TYR A 81 -21.15 -5.29 -4.96
N SER A 82 -20.70 -4.46 -5.91
CA SER A 82 -19.27 -4.14 -6.11
C SER A 82 -18.66 -3.45 -4.90
N HIS A 83 -19.38 -2.49 -4.29
CA HIS A 83 -18.97 -1.84 -3.05
C HIS A 83 -18.86 -2.83 -1.89
N ALA A 84 -19.85 -3.73 -1.74
CA ALA A 84 -19.81 -4.77 -0.71
C ALA A 84 -18.58 -5.69 -0.85
N LYS A 85 -18.07 -5.88 -2.08
CA LYS A 85 -16.85 -6.65 -2.38
C LYS A 85 -15.56 -5.83 -2.30
N GLY A 86 -15.62 -4.56 -1.91
CA GLY A 86 -14.44 -3.67 -1.78
C GLY A 86 -13.78 -3.32 -3.12
N LYS A 87 -14.54 -3.41 -4.22
CA LYS A 87 -14.03 -3.14 -5.56
C LYS A 87 -13.75 -1.65 -5.77
N LEU A 88 -12.82 -1.37 -6.68
CA LEU A 88 -12.49 0.00 -7.06
C LEU A 88 -13.47 0.47 -8.13
N CYS A 89 -14.44 1.30 -7.75
CA CYS A 89 -15.50 1.76 -8.64
C CYS A 89 -15.22 3.17 -9.18
N ILE A 90 -15.30 3.33 -10.50
CA ILE A 90 -15.37 4.60 -11.21
C ILE A 90 -16.79 4.76 -11.72
N MET A 91 -17.49 5.81 -11.30
CA MET A 91 -18.84 6.10 -11.76
C MET A 91 -18.82 7.23 -12.78
N ALA A 92 -19.62 7.10 -13.83
CA ALA A 92 -19.86 8.15 -14.83
C ALA A 92 -21.37 8.38 -14.99
N THR A 93 -21.76 9.62 -15.25
CA THR A 93 -23.16 10.01 -15.45
C THR A 93 -23.25 11.24 -16.37
N GLN A 94 -24.34 11.36 -17.13
CA GLN A 94 -24.64 12.57 -17.89
C GLN A 94 -25.21 13.69 -17.02
N SER A 95 -25.78 13.34 -15.86
CA SER A 95 -26.35 14.29 -14.92
C SER A 95 -26.04 13.94 -13.48
N ALA A 96 -25.61 14.92 -12.69
CA ALA A 96 -25.44 14.78 -11.25
C ALA A 96 -26.75 14.46 -10.51
N SER A 97 -27.91 14.75 -11.12
CA SER A 97 -29.22 14.38 -10.56
C SER A 97 -29.45 12.88 -10.52
N ASP A 98 -28.76 12.13 -11.38
CA ASP A 98 -28.92 10.68 -11.48
C ASP A 98 -28.14 9.94 -10.37
N ILE A 99 -27.27 10.64 -9.64
CA ILE A 99 -26.55 10.05 -8.51
C ILE A 99 -27.38 10.24 -7.23
N PRO A 100 -27.84 9.15 -6.58
CA PRO A 100 -28.60 9.23 -5.35
C PRO A 100 -27.73 9.78 -4.22
N PHE A 101 -28.38 10.38 -3.22
CA PHE A 101 -27.72 11.13 -2.15
C PHE A 101 -26.56 10.37 -1.48
N ASP A 102 -26.75 9.08 -1.16
CA ASP A 102 -25.75 8.24 -0.52
C ASP A 102 -24.50 8.02 -1.39
N LEU A 103 -24.65 8.03 -2.72
CA LEU A 103 -23.55 7.89 -3.67
C LEU A 103 -22.88 9.22 -4.05
N LYS A 104 -23.47 10.37 -3.72
CA LYS A 104 -22.88 11.69 -4.06
C LYS A 104 -21.55 11.95 -3.34
N GLN A 105 -21.32 11.30 -2.20
CA GLN A 105 -20.05 11.35 -1.47
C GLN A 105 -18.94 10.62 -2.22
N HIS A 106 -19.30 9.69 -3.11
CA HIS A 106 -18.34 9.02 -3.98
C HIS A 106 -18.09 9.88 -5.22
N PRO A 107 -16.81 10.08 -5.60
CA PRO A 107 -16.51 10.79 -6.82
C PRO A 107 -17.12 10.13 -8.04
N HIS A 108 -17.64 10.96 -8.95
CA HIS A 108 -18.24 10.53 -10.21
C HIS A 108 -17.90 11.54 -11.30
N ILE A 109 -17.79 11.02 -12.52
CA ILE A 109 -17.51 11.80 -13.72
C ILE A 109 -18.85 12.29 -14.28
N ILE A 110 -18.96 13.59 -14.51
CA ILE A 110 -20.11 14.17 -15.22
C ILE A 110 -19.67 14.49 -16.65
N TYR A 111 -20.32 13.88 -17.64
CA TYR A 111 -20.02 14.05 -19.05
C TYR A 111 -21.23 14.53 -19.86
N ASP A 112 -21.03 15.06 -21.06
CA ASP A 112 -22.08 15.70 -21.88
C ASP A 112 -22.92 14.72 -22.72
N GLY A 113 -22.76 13.41 -22.48
CA GLY A 113 -23.38 12.36 -23.28
C GLY A 113 -22.54 11.89 -24.47
N THR A 114 -21.49 12.61 -24.84
CA THR A 114 -20.62 12.22 -25.95
C THR A 114 -19.48 11.29 -25.49
N ALA A 115 -19.11 10.36 -26.38
CA ALA A 115 -18.00 9.45 -26.13
C ALA A 115 -16.65 10.18 -25.98
N SER A 116 -16.45 11.28 -26.71
CA SER A 116 -15.21 12.07 -26.67
C SER A 116 -15.01 12.73 -25.30
N ASP A 117 -16.05 13.38 -24.77
CA ASP A 117 -15.99 14.04 -23.46
C ASP A 117 -15.78 13.01 -22.34
N LEU A 118 -16.47 11.86 -22.40
CA LEU A 118 -16.25 10.79 -21.43
C LEU A 118 -14.82 10.25 -21.50
N ARG A 119 -14.28 9.99 -22.70
CA ARG A 119 -12.90 9.48 -22.88
C ARG A 119 -11.87 10.41 -22.26
N GLU A 120 -12.01 11.71 -22.52
CA GLU A 120 -11.12 12.73 -21.94
C GLU A 120 -11.21 12.70 -20.41
N LYS A 121 -12.41 12.77 -19.85
CA LYS A 121 -12.61 12.87 -18.40
C LYS A 121 -12.25 11.59 -17.64
N ILE A 122 -12.51 10.41 -18.21
CA ILE A 122 -12.25 9.13 -17.54
C ILE A 122 -10.77 8.76 -17.55
N SER A 123 -9.97 9.27 -18.49
CA SER A 123 -8.53 8.95 -18.63
C SER A 123 -7.75 9.08 -17.32
N THR A 124 -7.90 10.22 -16.62
CA THR A 124 -7.18 10.49 -15.35
C THR A 124 -7.61 9.53 -14.24
N TRP A 125 -8.89 9.13 -14.24
CA TRP A 125 -9.44 8.15 -13.30
C TRP A 125 -8.90 6.75 -13.58
N LEU A 126 -8.74 6.38 -14.85
CA LEU A 126 -8.16 5.09 -15.24
C LEU A 126 -6.69 4.99 -14.85
N ASP A 127 -5.91 6.05 -15.04
CA ASP A 127 -4.52 6.09 -14.60
C ASP A 127 -4.40 5.94 -13.07
N TRP A 128 -5.19 6.71 -12.33
CA TRP A 128 -5.26 6.57 -10.87
C TRP A 128 -5.69 5.16 -10.45
N ALA A 129 -6.72 4.60 -11.10
CA ALA A 129 -7.24 3.29 -10.76
C ALA A 129 -6.24 2.18 -11.06
N LYS A 130 -5.54 2.27 -12.20
CA LYS A 130 -4.44 1.38 -12.55
C LYS A 130 -3.33 1.41 -11.51
N GLN A 131 -2.92 2.61 -11.07
CA GLN A 131 -1.92 2.73 -10.00
C GLN A 131 -2.43 2.12 -8.69
N LYS A 132 -3.70 2.34 -8.31
CA LYS A 132 -4.30 1.71 -7.12
C LYS A 132 -4.38 0.19 -7.21
N VAL A 133 -4.66 -0.36 -8.38
CA VAL A 133 -4.65 -1.81 -8.62
C VAL A 133 -3.22 -2.35 -8.51
N ILE A 134 -2.24 -1.66 -9.10
CA ILE A 134 -0.83 -2.01 -8.98
C ILE A 134 -0.42 -1.96 -7.51
N GLU A 135 -0.71 -0.88 -6.78
CA GLU A 135 -0.47 -0.74 -5.34
C GLU A 135 -1.13 -1.86 -4.53
N ARG A 136 -2.40 -2.19 -4.78
CA ARG A 136 -3.09 -3.29 -4.06
C ARG A 136 -2.45 -4.65 -4.38
N LYS A 137 -1.96 -4.85 -5.60
CA LYS A 137 -1.24 -6.06 -5.98
C LYS A 137 0.15 -6.08 -5.32
N THR A 138 0.90 -4.99 -5.33
CA THR A 138 2.29 -4.94 -4.84
C THR A 138 2.43 -4.75 -3.32
N GLN A 139 1.50 -4.05 -2.67
CA GLN A 139 1.43 -3.88 -1.21
C GLN A 139 0.80 -5.10 -0.54
N THR A 140 1.56 -6.19 -0.52
CA THR A 140 1.17 -7.39 0.24
C THR A 140 1.46 -7.26 1.73
N LEU A 141 2.33 -6.32 2.13
CA LEU A 141 2.88 -6.24 3.48
C LEU A 141 2.58 -4.92 4.17
N THR A 142 2.20 -5.00 5.44
CA THR A 142 2.19 -3.89 6.40
C THR A 142 3.33 -4.06 7.39
N VAL A 143 3.96 -2.97 7.82
CA VAL A 143 4.97 -2.97 8.89
C VAL A 143 4.44 -2.22 10.09
N GLU A 144 4.47 -2.87 11.24
CA GLU A 144 4.20 -2.26 12.54
C GLU A 144 5.49 -2.29 13.36
N ALA A 145 5.99 -1.13 13.74
CA ALA A 145 7.16 -1.02 14.61
C ALA A 145 6.70 -0.89 16.07
N ARG A 146 7.11 -1.82 16.92
CA ARG A 146 6.78 -1.84 18.35
C ARG A 146 8.03 -1.65 19.18
N HIS A 147 8.07 -0.55 19.92
CA HIS A 147 9.06 -0.33 20.97
C HIS A 147 8.83 -1.32 22.11
N ILE A 148 9.88 -2.05 22.49
CA ILE A 148 9.82 -3.02 23.61
C ILE A 148 10.27 -2.36 24.90
N GLY A 149 11.35 -1.58 24.83
CA GLY A 149 11.97 -0.98 26.00
C GLY A 149 13.23 -0.21 25.63
N ALA A 150 13.71 0.58 26.58
CA ALA A 150 15.02 1.18 26.52
C ALA A 150 15.70 1.01 27.87
N SER A 151 17.01 0.80 27.86
CA SER A 151 17.82 0.67 29.07
C SER A 151 19.07 1.54 28.95
N LEU A 152 19.57 1.98 30.09
CA LEU A 152 20.83 2.70 30.20
C LEU A 152 21.81 1.85 31.01
N GLU A 153 22.91 1.43 30.39
CA GLU A 153 24.02 0.80 31.08
C GLU A 153 25.04 1.88 31.46
N LYS A 154 25.30 2.04 32.76
CA LYS A 154 26.26 2.99 33.30
C LYS A 154 27.49 2.26 33.83
N THR A 155 28.67 2.75 33.45
CA THR A 155 29.96 2.37 34.04
C THR A 155 30.71 3.63 34.46
N GLU A 156 31.79 3.47 35.22
CA GLU A 156 32.67 4.60 35.60
C GLU A 156 33.26 5.34 34.37
N TYR A 157 33.24 4.73 33.19
CA TYR A 157 33.87 5.26 31.99
C TYR A 157 32.87 5.69 30.91
N SER A 158 31.63 5.20 30.93
CA SER A 158 30.70 5.40 29.82
C SER A 158 29.24 5.14 30.19
N HIS A 159 28.34 5.86 29.54
CA HIS A 159 26.91 5.59 29.52
C HIS A 159 26.47 5.13 28.14
N THR A 160 25.94 3.92 28.03
CA THR A 160 25.45 3.35 26.78
C THR A 160 23.97 3.03 26.87
N GLY A 161 23.16 3.65 26.02
CA GLY A 161 21.75 3.33 25.91
C GLY A 161 21.49 2.24 24.87
N THR A 162 20.58 1.33 25.19
CA THR A 162 20.07 0.31 24.27
C THR A 162 18.56 0.48 24.09
N PHE A 163 18.09 0.56 22.85
CA PHE A 163 16.68 0.68 22.49
C PHE A 163 16.26 -0.53 21.67
N GLU A 164 15.26 -1.25 22.17
CA GLU A 164 14.78 -2.50 21.59
C GLU A 164 13.52 -2.27 20.76
N LEU A 165 13.55 -2.71 19.50
CA LEU A 165 12.47 -2.54 18.53
C LEU A 165 12.12 -3.89 17.88
N ILE A 166 10.81 -4.18 17.78
CA ILE A 166 10.29 -5.23 16.91
C ILE A 166 9.68 -4.60 15.67
N LEU A 167 10.14 -5.03 14.49
CA LEU A 167 9.50 -4.78 13.21
C LEU A 167 8.60 -5.97 12.90
N LYS A 168 7.29 -5.79 12.99
CA LYS A 168 6.30 -6.81 12.65
C LYS A 168 5.84 -6.62 11.21
N LEU A 169 6.27 -7.51 10.34
CA LEU A 169 5.87 -7.57 8.94
C LEU A 169 4.64 -8.48 8.84
N ARG A 170 3.51 -7.98 8.38
CA ARG A 170 2.27 -8.77 8.24
C ARG A 170 1.81 -8.79 6.80
N ASN A 171 1.53 -9.98 6.28
CA ASN A 171 0.82 -10.15 5.03
C ASN A 171 -0.68 -10.16 5.31
N ARG A 172 -1.42 -9.22 4.71
CA ARG A 172 -2.89 -9.12 4.87
C ARG A 172 -3.65 -9.62 3.64
N THR A 173 -2.95 -10.28 2.74
CA THR A 173 -3.52 -10.82 1.51
C THR A 173 -3.75 -12.32 1.65
N ASN A 174 -4.62 -12.85 0.78
CA ASN A 174 -4.90 -14.28 0.67
C ASN A 174 -3.85 -15.06 -0.14
N ARG A 175 -2.78 -14.39 -0.59
CA ARG A 175 -1.66 -14.98 -1.34
C ARG A 175 -0.36 -14.84 -0.55
N ARG A 176 0.70 -15.57 -0.91
CA ARG A 176 2.02 -15.37 -0.32
C ARG A 176 2.57 -13.98 -0.68
N SER A 177 3.36 -13.39 0.21
CA SER A 177 4.09 -12.16 -0.11
C SER A 177 5.10 -12.40 -1.24
N PRO A 178 5.52 -11.34 -1.93
CA PRO A 178 6.75 -11.29 -2.70
C PRO A 178 7.94 -11.73 -1.82
N GLU A 179 9.04 -12.10 -2.47
CA GLU A 179 10.25 -12.48 -1.75
C GLU A 179 10.83 -11.27 -1.04
N LEU A 180 11.03 -11.37 0.27
CA LEU A 180 11.76 -10.43 1.10
C LEU A 180 13.25 -10.58 0.80
N GLU A 181 13.82 -9.57 0.14
CA GLU A 181 15.22 -9.58 -0.28
C GLU A 181 16.11 -8.96 0.79
N SER A 182 15.70 -7.83 1.35
CA SER A 182 16.47 -7.07 2.35
C SER A 182 15.58 -6.11 3.12
N ILE A 183 15.94 -5.82 4.37
CA ILE A 183 15.31 -4.75 5.15
C ILE A 183 16.41 -3.73 5.47
N PHE A 184 16.16 -2.46 5.19
CA PHE A 184 17.05 -1.37 5.56
C PHE A 184 16.46 -0.54 6.69
N VAL A 185 17.31 -0.17 7.64
CA VAL A 185 16.96 0.74 8.73
C VAL A 185 17.93 1.92 8.68
N GLN A 186 17.41 3.13 8.49
CA GLN A 186 18.22 4.34 8.47
C GLN A 186 18.15 5.06 9.82
N VAL A 187 19.32 5.31 10.39
CA VAL A 187 19.53 5.93 11.70
C VAL A 187 20.68 6.92 11.65
N LEU A 188 20.82 7.81 12.64
CA LEU A 188 22.00 8.69 12.74
C LEU A 188 23.27 7.87 12.94
N SER A 189 24.41 8.37 12.47
CA SER A 189 25.70 7.65 12.50
C SER A 189 26.23 7.35 13.90
N SER A 190 25.72 8.06 14.92
CA SER A 190 25.97 7.81 16.35
C SER A 190 25.31 6.53 16.88
N TRP A 191 24.42 5.90 16.10
CA TRP A 191 23.81 4.63 16.46
C TRP A 191 24.56 3.45 15.84
N THR A 192 24.57 2.36 16.59
CA THR A 192 24.93 1.02 16.14
C THR A 192 23.67 0.16 16.19
N VAL A 193 23.44 -0.65 15.17
CA VAL A 193 22.24 -1.49 15.07
C VAL A 193 22.67 -2.94 15.08
N GLN A 194 22.05 -3.71 15.97
CA GLN A 194 22.28 -5.15 16.13
C GLN A 194 21.00 -5.91 15.83
N ALA A 195 21.12 -7.05 15.15
CA ALA A 195 20.06 -8.03 14.99
C ALA A 195 20.60 -9.40 15.41
N HIS A 196 19.78 -10.18 16.12
CA HIS A 196 20.19 -11.49 16.65
C HIS A 196 21.53 -11.46 17.43
N GLY A 197 21.78 -10.36 18.15
CA GLY A 197 23.00 -10.16 18.95
C GLY A 197 24.28 -9.87 18.15
N LYS A 198 24.19 -9.59 16.84
CA LYS A 198 25.33 -9.26 15.99
C LYS A 198 25.17 -7.88 15.36
N ASP A 199 26.27 -7.17 15.18
CA ASP A 199 26.29 -5.91 14.44
C ASP A 199 25.87 -6.13 12.99
N CYS A 200 24.98 -5.26 12.53
CA CYS A 200 24.49 -5.31 11.16
C CYS A 200 25.41 -4.49 10.24
N PRO A 201 25.70 -4.98 9.01
CA PRO A 201 26.44 -4.21 8.02
C PRO A 201 25.69 -2.93 7.66
N TYR A 202 26.41 -1.86 7.33
CA TYR A 202 25.82 -0.57 6.99
C TYR A 202 26.65 0.19 5.97
N GLU A 203 26.01 1.14 5.28
CA GLU A 203 26.66 2.17 4.47
C GLU A 203 26.38 3.55 5.08
N LEU A 204 27.33 4.48 4.93
CA LEU A 204 27.14 5.87 5.35
C LEU A 204 26.35 6.64 4.31
N VAL A 205 25.46 7.53 4.76
CA VAL A 205 24.60 8.35 3.91
C VAL A 205 24.64 9.80 4.41
N GLU A 206 24.27 10.75 3.55
CA GLU A 206 24.15 12.19 3.88
C GLU A 206 25.41 12.77 4.53
N ASP A 207 26.54 12.75 3.83
CA ASP A 207 27.84 13.23 4.33
C ASP A 207 28.22 12.61 5.69
N ASN A 208 27.98 11.31 5.85
CA ASN A 208 28.27 10.51 7.05
C ASN A 208 27.46 10.89 8.30
N LYS A 209 26.35 11.62 8.15
CA LYS A 209 25.45 11.96 9.26
C LYS A 209 24.51 10.81 9.63
N SER A 210 24.17 9.95 8.66
CA SER A 210 23.29 8.80 8.86
C SER A 210 23.94 7.52 8.33
N LYS A 211 23.42 6.38 8.79
CA LYS A 211 23.79 5.04 8.36
C LYS A 211 22.54 4.36 7.83
N ARG A 212 22.67 3.71 6.68
CA ARG A 212 21.67 2.79 6.13
C ARG A 212 22.10 1.37 6.45
N VAL A 213 21.47 0.80 7.47
CA VAL A 213 21.82 -0.51 8.03
C VAL A 213 21.05 -1.60 7.29
N LEU A 214 21.75 -2.64 6.84
CA LEU A 214 21.17 -3.81 6.20
C LEU A 214 20.84 -4.90 7.24
N LEU A 215 19.59 -5.31 7.27
CA LEU A 215 19.08 -6.47 8.02
C LEU A 215 18.74 -7.59 7.05
N THR A 216 19.08 -8.82 7.44
CA THR A 216 18.64 -10.03 6.72
C THR A 216 17.25 -10.44 7.25
N PRO A 217 16.22 -10.52 6.41
CA PRO A 217 14.91 -11.01 6.83
C PRO A 217 15.00 -12.44 7.39
N SER A 218 14.36 -12.70 8.52
CA SER A 218 14.32 -14.03 9.14
C SER A 218 13.59 -15.06 8.26
N ILE A 219 12.66 -14.61 7.42
CA ILE A 219 11.98 -15.42 6.41
C ILE A 219 11.94 -14.73 5.06
N LYS A 220 12.03 -15.53 4.00
CA LYS A 220 12.00 -15.03 2.61
C LYS A 220 10.60 -14.69 2.11
N ARG A 221 9.54 -15.33 2.61
CA ARG A 221 8.15 -15.06 2.19
C ARG A 221 7.21 -15.25 3.36
N ILE A 222 6.20 -14.41 3.44
CA ILE A 222 5.15 -14.45 4.46
C ILE A 222 3.91 -15.11 3.86
N GLY A 223 3.39 -16.14 4.52
CA GLY A 223 2.16 -16.83 4.09
C GLY A 223 0.92 -15.91 4.10
N PRO A 224 -0.19 -16.32 3.47
CA PRO A 224 -1.47 -15.63 3.58
C PRO A 224 -1.86 -15.38 5.05
N ASP A 225 -2.31 -14.16 5.38
CA ASP A 225 -2.68 -13.73 6.74
C ASP A 225 -1.63 -13.98 7.86
N ALA A 226 -0.39 -14.28 7.48
CA ALA A 226 0.70 -14.57 8.40
C ALA A 226 1.56 -13.32 8.68
N PHE A 227 2.51 -13.46 9.60
CA PHE A 227 3.44 -12.39 9.96
C PHE A 227 4.85 -12.92 10.26
N SER A 228 5.83 -12.03 10.17
CA SER A 228 7.19 -12.19 10.67
C SER A 228 7.52 -11.09 11.67
N GLU A 229 8.46 -11.34 12.56
CA GLU A 229 9.01 -10.34 13.47
C GLU A 229 10.52 -10.28 13.34
N GLU A 230 11.05 -9.09 13.07
CA GLU A 230 12.48 -8.82 13.13
C GLU A 230 12.78 -8.03 14.41
N ARG A 231 13.67 -8.56 15.26
CA ARG A 231 14.11 -7.92 16.50
C ARG A 231 15.43 -7.20 16.26
N ILE A 232 15.46 -5.90 16.55
CA ILE A 232 16.66 -5.09 16.45
C ILE A 232 16.92 -4.29 17.72
N SER A 233 18.19 -4.17 18.07
CA SER A 233 18.71 -3.37 19.18
C SER A 233 19.49 -2.19 18.62
N LEU A 234 19.07 -0.98 18.95
CA LEU A 234 19.77 0.26 18.62
C LEU A 234 20.59 0.71 19.83
N LYS A 235 21.91 0.75 19.69
CA LYS A 235 22.85 1.14 20.75
C LYS A 235 23.49 2.48 20.45
N ARG A 236 23.61 3.32 21.46
CA ARG A 236 24.32 4.60 21.38
C ARG A 236 25.04 4.90 22.68
N GLN A 237 26.32 5.26 22.57
CA GLN A 237 27.07 5.83 23.69
C GLN A 237 26.64 7.31 23.84
N PHE A 238 26.11 7.66 25.00
CA PHE A 238 25.65 9.01 25.30
C PHE A 238 26.71 9.84 26.02
N TRP A 239 27.56 9.18 26.79
CA TRP A 239 28.61 9.83 27.56
C TRP A 239 29.83 8.92 27.71
N ASN A 240 31.01 9.52 27.82
CA ASN A 240 32.23 8.89 28.30
C ASN A 240 33.17 9.91 28.94
N THR A 241 34.10 9.45 29.78
CA THR A 241 35.03 10.32 30.53
C THR A 241 35.90 11.24 29.66
N TRP A 242 36.01 10.97 28.36
CA TRP A 242 36.85 11.73 27.44
C TRP A 242 36.07 12.68 26.52
N ASP A 243 34.73 12.71 26.60
CA ASP A 243 33.91 13.56 25.72
C ASP A 243 33.86 15.04 26.14
N GLY A 244 34.29 15.37 27.36
CA GLY A 244 34.28 16.73 27.91
C GLY A 244 32.89 17.25 28.28
N HIS A 245 31.87 16.41 28.24
CA HIS A 245 30.50 16.74 28.65
C HIS A 245 30.23 16.25 30.08
N GLU A 246 29.27 16.90 30.75
CA GLU A 246 28.80 16.44 32.04
C GLU A 246 27.99 15.15 31.89
N GLU A 247 28.30 14.20 32.77
CA GLU A 247 27.53 12.98 32.97
C GLU A 247 26.08 13.31 33.36
N LYS A 248 25.12 12.52 32.87
CA LYS A 248 23.69 12.71 33.16
C LYS A 248 23.06 11.43 33.67
N GLU A 249 22.09 11.60 34.55
CA GLU A 249 21.30 10.50 35.10
C GLU A 249 20.39 9.82 34.07
N ALA A 250 19.89 10.60 33.10
CA ALA A 250 19.00 10.13 32.05
C ALA A 250 19.18 10.92 30.74
N TYR A 251 18.90 10.27 29.61
CA TYR A 251 19.03 10.83 28.26
C TYR A 251 17.72 10.74 27.50
N LYS A 252 17.14 11.87 27.11
CA LYS A 252 15.91 11.93 26.31
C LYS A 252 16.23 12.04 24.83
N ILE A 253 15.66 11.16 24.02
CA ILE A 253 15.83 11.12 22.57
C ILE A 253 14.48 11.21 21.88
N SER A 254 14.42 12.08 20.86
CA SER A 254 13.32 12.17 19.91
C SER A 254 13.89 12.12 18.50
N GLY A 255 13.29 11.31 17.63
CA GLY A 255 13.68 11.19 16.22
C GLY A 255 12.72 10.31 15.45
N THR A 256 13.07 10.00 14.21
CA THR A 256 12.32 9.10 13.32
C THR A 256 13.28 8.03 12.82
N ILE A 257 12.83 6.78 12.85
CA ILE A 257 13.52 5.65 12.23
C ILE A 257 12.83 5.39 10.89
N PHE A 258 13.60 5.40 9.81
CA PHE A 258 13.11 5.07 8.48
C PHE A 258 13.41 3.61 8.17
N ILE A 259 12.43 2.90 7.64
CA ILE A 259 12.50 1.47 7.34
C ILE A 259 12.15 1.28 5.87
N GLU A 260 13.01 0.60 5.12
CA GLU A 260 12.72 0.17 3.75
C GLU A 260 12.70 -1.36 3.68
N ILE A 261 11.67 -1.93 3.07
CA ILE A 261 11.61 -3.36 2.77
C ILE A 261 11.76 -3.53 1.27
N MET A 262 12.86 -4.14 0.85
CA MET A 262 13.06 -4.54 -0.54
C MET A 262 12.46 -5.91 -0.77
N THR A 263 11.63 -5.99 -1.80
CA THR A 263 10.98 -7.23 -2.23
C THR A 263 11.19 -7.47 -3.71
N SER A 264 10.96 -8.70 -4.16
CA SER A 264 11.00 -9.06 -5.58
C SER A 264 9.99 -8.29 -6.47
N GLU A 265 9.03 -7.58 -5.89
CA GLU A 265 8.02 -6.77 -6.60
C GLU A 265 8.17 -5.26 -6.35
N GLY A 266 9.20 -4.83 -5.62
CA GLY A 266 9.49 -3.42 -5.35
C GLY A 266 9.81 -3.12 -3.89
N THR A 267 9.94 -1.82 -3.58
CA THR A 267 10.37 -1.33 -2.27
C THR A 267 9.21 -0.68 -1.51
N LEU A 268 8.98 -1.12 -0.28
CA LEU A 268 8.02 -0.54 0.65
C LEU A 268 8.77 0.34 1.67
N ARG A 269 8.22 1.52 1.99
CA ARG A 269 8.85 2.48 2.92
C ARG A 269 7.92 2.79 4.08
N PHE A 270 8.49 2.83 5.29
CA PHE A 270 7.78 3.05 6.54
C PHE A 270 8.61 3.96 7.44
N GLU A 271 7.92 4.67 8.32
CA GLU A 271 8.52 5.55 9.31
C GLU A 271 7.95 5.24 10.68
N THR A 272 8.79 5.22 11.70
CA THR A 272 8.34 5.09 13.09
C THR A 272 9.00 6.15 13.96
N PRO A 273 8.24 6.89 14.78
CA PRO A 273 8.82 7.81 15.73
C PRO A 273 9.59 7.03 16.81
N MET A 274 10.74 7.57 17.21
CA MET A 274 11.50 7.15 18.36
C MET A 274 11.42 8.28 19.39
N LYS A 275 10.63 8.11 20.44
CA LYS A 275 10.53 9.03 21.57
C LYS A 275 10.75 8.25 22.84
N VAL A 276 11.92 8.38 23.44
CA VAL A 276 12.32 7.53 24.56
C VAL A 276 13.24 8.26 25.54
N THR A 277 13.11 7.91 26.82
CA THR A 277 14.05 8.30 27.87
C THR A 277 14.88 7.07 28.21
N PHE A 278 16.20 7.18 28.12
CA PHE A 278 17.14 6.20 28.62
C PHE A 278 17.47 6.58 30.06
N GLU A 279 17.02 5.76 30.99
CA GLU A 279 17.29 5.91 32.41
C GLU A 279 17.67 4.53 32.96
N ASP A 280 18.37 4.55 34.09
CA ASP A 280 18.67 3.33 34.83
C ASP A 280 17.34 2.78 35.36
N ILE A 281 17.02 1.51 35.09
CA ILE A 281 15.75 0.93 35.55
C ILE A 281 15.99 0.49 37.00
N PRO A 282 15.33 1.13 37.99
CA PRO A 282 15.44 0.66 39.37
C PRO A 282 14.82 -0.74 39.46
N PHE A 283 15.62 -1.69 39.93
CA PHE A 283 15.19 -3.07 40.22
C PHE A 283 13.99 -3.08 41.18
#